data_AF-A0A351TSS1-F1
#
_entry.id   AF-A0A351TSS1-F1
#
_cell.length_a   1.000
_cell.length_b   1.000
_cell.length_c   1.000
_cell.angle_alpha   90.00
_cell.angle_beta   90.00
_cell.angle_gamma   90.00
#
_symmetry.space_group_name_H-M   'P 1'
#
loop_
_entity.id
_entity.type
_entity.pdbx_description
1 polymer ?
#
loop_
_entity_poly.entity_id
_entity_poly.type
_entity_poly.pdbx_seq_one_letter_code
_entity_poly.pdbx_strand_id
1 'polypeptide(L)'
;MYHLSHFIKKMLGISFQEYLNNVRFEHALQLVRHSDFNILDVCLETGFSSSRYLNQMFEKKLGCTVKEYRKRDVKPIVFVPSLPADNVQKRYDIAHAKDMLYSLLNQ
;
A
#
# COMPACT_ATOMS: atom_id res chain seq x y z
N MET A 1 14.24 14.78 -6.10
CA MET A 1 13.14 13.86 -5.72
C MET A 1 12.31 13.31 -6.90
N TYR A 2 12.53 13.73 -8.17
CA TYR A 2 11.74 13.23 -9.32
C TYR A 2 12.18 11.84 -9.83
N HIS A 3 13.45 11.46 -9.69
CA HIS A 3 13.98 10.20 -10.20
C HIS A 3 13.35 8.96 -9.55
N LEU A 4 13.16 8.97 -8.22
CA LEU A 4 12.60 7.82 -7.50
C LEU A 4 11.13 7.56 -7.88
N SER A 5 10.30 8.61 -7.92
CA SER A 5 8.90 8.49 -8.31
C SER A 5 8.75 8.02 -9.76
N HIS A 6 9.59 8.50 -10.67
CA HIS A 6 9.60 8.06 -12.06
C HIS A 6 10.09 6.62 -12.22
N PHE A 7 11.14 6.24 -11.49
CA PHE A 7 11.64 4.88 -11.43
C PHE A 7 10.58 3.90 -10.93
N ILE A 8 9.92 4.20 -9.81
CA ILE A 8 8.87 3.35 -9.25
C ILE A 8 7.71 3.20 -10.23
N LYS A 9 7.31 4.29 -10.89
CA LYS A 9 6.28 4.23 -11.93
C LYS A 9 6.70 3.37 -13.12
N LYS A 10 7.95 3.45 -13.56
CA LYS A 10 8.50 2.63 -14.65
C LYS A 10 8.57 1.15 -14.27
N MET A 11 8.94 0.83 -13.02
CA MET A 11 9.12 -0.54 -12.56
C MET A 11 7.82 -1.24 -12.13
N LEU A 12 6.90 -0.51 -11.50
CA LEU A 12 5.67 -1.07 -10.91
C LEU A 12 4.40 -0.73 -11.70
N GLY A 13 4.49 0.14 -12.72
CA GLY A 13 3.34 0.64 -13.48
C GLY A 13 2.43 1.61 -12.71
N ILE A 14 2.67 1.80 -11.41
CA ILE A 14 1.89 2.66 -10.50
C ILE A 14 2.76 3.75 -9.88
N SER A 15 2.14 4.86 -9.49
CA SER A 15 2.88 5.93 -8.79
C SER A 15 3.39 5.47 -7.43
N PHE A 16 4.47 6.09 -6.92
CA PHE A 16 4.94 5.84 -5.55
C PHE A 16 3.85 6.08 -4.50
N GLN A 17 3.04 7.12 -4.68
CA GLN A 17 1.94 7.43 -3.77
C GLN A 17 0.89 6.31 -3.77
N GLU A 18 0.54 5.78 -4.94
CA GLU A 18 -0.39 4.66 -5.07
C GLU A 18 0.17 3.39 -4.44
N TYR A 19 1.46 3.10 -4.66
CA TYR A 19 2.16 2.01 -4.00
C TYR A 19 2.10 2.15 -2.47
N LEU A 20 2.50 3.30 -1.93
CA LEU A 20 2.50 3.56 -0.50
C LEU A 20 1.10 3.43 0.10
N ASN A 21 0.09 3.96 -0.59
CA ASN A 21 -1.30 3.85 -0.15
C ASN A 21 -1.79 2.40 -0.14
N ASN A 22 -1.37 1.57 -1.10
CA ASN A 22 -1.71 0.15 -1.12
C ASN A 22 -1.11 -0.60 0.07
N VAL A 23 0.17 -0.37 0.36
CA VAL A 23 0.86 -0.98 1.52
C VAL A 23 0.19 -0.56 2.84
N ARG A 24 -0.08 0.74 3.02
CA ARG A 24 -0.78 1.26 4.21
C ARG A 24 -2.17 0.67 4.34
N PHE A 25 -2.91 0.58 3.23
CA PHE A 25 -4.27 0.05 3.23
C PHE A 25 -4.30 -1.44 3.59
N GLU A 26 -3.34 -2.23 3.10
CA GLU A 26 -3.22 -3.64 3.46
C GLU A 26 -3.00 -3.81 4.97
N HIS A 27 -2.07 -3.04 5.56
CA HIS A 27 -1.87 -3.05 7.01
C HIS A 27 -3.14 -2.63 7.76
N ALA A 28 -3.82 -1.56 7.31
CA ALA A 28 -5.04 -1.08 7.94
C ALA A 28 -6.18 -2.11 7.87
N LEU A 29 -6.29 -2.84 6.75
CA LEU A 29 -7.25 -3.92 6.59
C LEU A 29 -7.00 -5.06 7.59
N GLN A 30 -5.73 -5.42 7.82
CA GLN A 30 -5.37 -6.42 8.83
C GLN A 30 -5.75 -5.97 10.23
N LEU A 31 -5.41 -4.73 10.62
CA LEU A 31 -5.79 -4.19 11.93
C LEU A 31 -7.31 -4.13 12.10
N VAL A 32 -8.05 -3.69 11.09
CA VAL A 32 -9.52 -3.62 11.15
C VAL A 32 -10.16 -5.02 11.25
N ARG A 33 -9.52 -6.05 10.67
CA ARG A 33 -10.01 -7.44 10.69
C ARG A 33 -9.69 -8.18 11.98
N HIS A 34 -8.55 -7.88 12.59
CA HIS A 34 -7.99 -8.70 13.67
C HIS A 34 -7.88 -7.95 15.02
N SER A 35 -8.34 -6.70 15.09
CA SER A 35 -8.33 -5.92 16.33
C SER A 35 -9.57 -5.04 16.49
N ASP A 36 -9.79 -4.59 17.73
CA ASP A 36 -10.85 -3.68 18.12
C ASP A 36 -10.42 -2.20 18.13
N PHE A 37 -9.25 -1.88 17.54
CA PHE A 37 -8.73 -0.51 17.49
C PHE A 37 -9.75 0.47 16.92
N ASN A 38 -9.86 1.65 17.52
CA ASN A 38 -10.75 2.65 16.93
C ASN A 38 -10.15 3.17 15.61
N ILE A 39 -10.95 3.84 14.77
CA ILE A 39 -10.49 4.25 13.44
C ILE A 39 -9.30 5.23 13.47
N LEU A 40 -9.17 6.02 14.54
CA LEU A 40 -8.05 6.94 14.70
C LEU A 40 -6.76 6.16 15.03
N ASP A 41 -6.84 5.17 15.92
CA ASP A 41 -5.70 4.30 16.25
C ASP A 41 -5.22 3.57 14.99
N VAL A 42 -6.15 3.01 14.20
CA VAL A 42 -5.79 2.38 12.92
C VAL A 42 -5.05 3.36 12.00
N CYS A 43 -5.49 4.63 11.92
CA CYS A 43 -4.81 5.62 11.09
C CYS A 43 -3.39 5.92 11.58
N LEU A 44 -3.19 6.03 12.90
CA LEU A 44 -1.89 6.29 13.52
C LEU A 44 -0.92 5.14 13.24
N GLU A 45 -1.35 3.89 13.45
CA GLU A 45 -0.52 2.69 13.26
C GLU A 45 -0.19 2.41 11.78
N THR A 46 -1.03 2.88 10.86
CA THR A 46 -0.86 2.58 9.42
C THR A 46 -0.41 3.78 8.61
N GLY A 47 -0.20 4.93 9.24
CA GLY A 47 0.31 6.15 8.60
C GLY A 47 -0.69 6.85 7.67
N PHE A 48 -2.00 6.67 7.87
CA PHE A 48 -3.01 7.49 7.22
C PHE A 48 -3.14 8.83 7.93
N SER A 49 -3.17 9.92 7.17
CA SER A 49 -3.27 11.28 7.70
C SER A 49 -4.62 11.60 8.34
N SER A 50 -5.67 10.82 8.04
CA SER A 50 -6.99 11.01 8.63
C SER A 50 -7.88 9.78 8.48
N SER A 51 -8.85 9.66 9.40
CA SER A 51 -9.93 8.67 9.34
C SER A 51 -10.82 8.83 8.10
N ARG A 52 -11.02 10.06 7.62
CA ARG A 52 -11.72 10.34 6.37
C ARG A 52 -11.01 9.70 5.19
N TYR A 53 -9.70 9.85 5.10
CA TYR A 53 -8.93 9.29 4.00
C TYR A 53 -8.91 7.76 4.03
N LEU A 54 -8.80 7.18 5.23
CA LEU A 54 -8.90 5.73 5.41
C LEU A 54 -10.28 5.20 4.95
N ASN A 55 -11.38 5.85 5.35
CA ASN A 55 -12.72 5.47 4.90
C ASN A 55 -12.88 5.57 3.38
N GLN A 56 -12.36 6.63 2.75
CA GLN A 56 -12.39 6.75 1.28
C GLN A 56 -11.64 5.61 0.58
N MET A 57 -10.54 5.12 1.15
CA MET A 57 -9.85 3.95 0.61
C MET A 57 -10.64 2.66 0.80
N PHE A 58 -11.30 2.49 1.94
CA PHE A 58 -12.20 1.37 2.21
C PHE A 58 -13.38 1.37 1.23
N GLU A 59 -14.00 2.52 1.00
CA GLU A 59 -15.08 2.67 0.02
C GLU A 59 -14.60 2.36 -1.40
N LYS A 60 -13.46 2.95 -1.81
CA LYS A 60 -12.89 2.74 -3.14
C LYS A 60 -12.51 1.28 -3.41
N LYS A 61 -11.94 0.58 -2.43
CA LYS A 61 -11.40 -0.79 -2.61
C LYS A 61 -12.38 -1.90 -2.26
N LEU A 62 -13.30 -1.66 -1.32
CA LEU A 62 -14.18 -2.70 -0.72
C LEU A 62 -15.67 -2.33 -0.77
N GLY A 63 -16.01 -1.16 -1.32
CA GLY A 63 -17.39 -0.70 -1.46
C GLY A 63 -18.09 -0.45 -0.12
N CYS A 64 -17.36 -0.15 0.95
CA CYS A 64 -17.92 0.18 2.26
C CYS A 64 -16.93 0.94 3.13
N THR A 65 -17.43 1.60 4.17
CA THR A 65 -16.62 2.23 5.23
C THR A 65 -15.99 1.19 6.17
N VAL A 66 -15.02 1.61 6.99
CA VAL A 66 -14.42 0.76 8.05
C VAL A 66 -15.49 0.22 9.00
N LYS A 67 -16.45 1.07 9.38
CA LYS A 67 -17.53 0.71 10.32
C LYS A 67 -18.45 -0.37 9.73
N GLU A 68 -18.82 -0.22 8.47
CA GLU A 68 -19.62 -1.22 7.76
C GLU A 68 -18.84 -2.51 7.55
N TYR A 69 -17.56 -2.41 7.18
CA TYR A 69 -16.69 -3.57 7.04
C TYR A 69 -16.65 -4.42 8.32
N ARG A 70 -16.56 -3.79 9.50
CA ARG A 70 -16.61 -4.50 10.80
C ARG A 70 -17.93 -5.21 11.06
N LYS A 71 -19.05 -4.61 10.64
CA LYS A 71 -20.40 -5.18 10.82
C LYS A 71 -20.75 -6.30 9.86
N ARG A 72 -20.02 -6.48 8.75
CA ARG A 72 -20.30 -7.57 7.81
C ARG A 72 -19.99 -8.93 8.43
N ASP A 73 -20.95 -9.86 8.40
CA ASP A 73 -20.73 -11.25 8.81
C ASP A 73 -19.75 -11.96 7.87
N VAL A 74 -19.86 -11.69 6.57
CA VAL A 74 -18.94 -12.19 5.55
C VAL A 74 -17.94 -11.09 5.18
N LYS A 75 -16.68 -11.28 5.57
CA LYS A 75 -15.59 -10.39 5.13
C LYS A 75 -15.27 -10.70 3.66
N PRO A 76 -15.26 -9.71 2.76
CA PRO A 76 -14.87 -9.96 1.38
C PRO A 76 -13.45 -10.51 1.33
N ILE A 77 -13.25 -11.58 0.56
CA ILE A 77 -11.93 -12.08 0.22
C ILE A 77 -11.29 -11.02 -0.67
N VAL A 78 -10.41 -10.24 -0.08
CA VAL A 78 -9.67 -9.21 -0.83
C VAL A 78 -8.50 -9.92 -1.47
N PHE A 79 -8.55 -10.11 -2.78
CA PHE A 79 -7.33 -10.29 -3.55
C PHE A 79 -6.63 -8.93 -3.53
N VAL A 80 -5.83 -8.69 -2.49
CA VAL A 80 -4.78 -7.71 -2.60
C VAL A 80 -3.97 -8.25 -3.76
N PRO A 81 -3.88 -7.58 -4.93
CA PRO A 81 -2.85 -7.97 -5.86
C PRO A 81 -1.61 -7.98 -4.99
N SER A 82 -0.98 -9.16 -4.87
CA SER A 82 0.37 -9.20 -4.35
C SER A 82 1.03 -8.03 -5.03
N LEU A 83 1.68 -7.16 -4.25
CA LEU A 83 2.51 -6.10 -4.83
C LEU A 83 3.15 -6.67 -6.10
N PRO A 84 3.31 -5.91 -7.20
CA PRO A 84 4.14 -6.35 -8.31
C PRO A 84 5.58 -6.57 -7.80
N ALA A 85 5.72 -7.68 -7.11
CA ALA A 85 6.73 -8.15 -6.18
C ALA A 85 7.12 -9.56 -6.60
N ASP A 86 6.42 -10.14 -7.57
CA ASP A 86 7.01 -11.04 -8.56
C ASP A 86 8.33 -10.43 -9.11
N ASN A 87 8.42 -9.09 -9.17
CA ASN A 87 9.63 -8.32 -9.49
C ASN A 87 10.55 -8.04 -8.28
N VAL A 88 10.03 -8.08 -7.05
CA VAL A 88 10.75 -7.82 -5.77
C VAL A 88 11.33 -9.11 -5.19
N GLN A 89 10.79 -10.28 -5.58
CA GLN A 89 11.32 -11.60 -5.26
C GLN A 89 12.66 -11.85 -5.96
N LYS A 90 12.97 -11.13 -7.05
CA LYS A 90 14.36 -10.82 -7.37
C LYS A 90 14.86 -9.82 -6.34
N ARG A 91 15.28 -10.34 -5.17
CA ARG A 91 16.19 -9.63 -4.29
C ARG A 91 17.43 -9.33 -5.12
N TYR A 92 17.49 -8.15 -5.71
CA TYR A 92 18.74 -7.63 -6.24
C TYR A 92 19.71 -7.64 -5.07
N ASP A 93 20.87 -8.29 -5.25
CA ASP A 93 21.94 -8.04 -4.30
C ASP A 93 22.30 -6.54 -4.32
N ILE A 94 22.97 -6.09 -3.27
CA ILE A 94 23.28 -4.67 -3.09
C ILE A 94 24.11 -4.13 -4.27
N ALA A 95 24.90 -4.97 -4.95
CA ALA A 95 25.70 -4.57 -6.10
C ALA A 95 24.84 -4.31 -7.33
N HIS A 96 23.94 -5.23 -7.68
CA HIS A 96 23.01 -5.06 -8.81
C HIS A 96 22.04 -3.90 -8.60
N ALA A 97 21.55 -3.71 -7.37
CA ALA A 97 20.70 -2.55 -7.05
C ALA A 97 21.47 -1.23 -7.21
N LYS A 98 22.74 -1.21 -6.79
CA LYS A 98 23.63 -0.06 -6.90
C LYS A 98 23.93 0.28 -8.37
N ASP A 99 24.24 -0.70 -9.21
CA ASP A 99 24.50 -0.49 -10.65
C ASP A 99 23.27 -0.01 -11.42
N MET A 100 22.09 -0.58 -11.11
CA MET A 100 20.82 -0.06 -11.64
C MET A 100 20.60 1.40 -11.24
N LEU A 101 20.82 1.75 -9.97
CA LEU A 101 20.65 3.14 -9.51
C LEU A 101 21.65 4.09 -10.18
N TYR A 102 22.92 3.68 -10.35
CA TYR A 102 23.93 4.51 -11.03
C TYR A 102 23.61 4.72 -12.51
N SER A 103 23.21 3.68 -13.23
CA SER A 103 22.85 3.81 -14.66
C SER A 103 21.63 4.71 -14.89
N LEU A 104 20.72 4.80 -13.91
CA LEU A 104 19.51 5.63 -13.96
C LEU A 104 19.71 7.08 -13.51
N LEU A 105 20.76 7.36 -12.73
CA LEU A 105 21.08 8.72 -12.25
C LEU A 105 22.01 9.48 -13.21
N ASN A 106 22.67 8.79 -14.13
CA ASN A 106 23.63 9.35 -15.09
C ASN A 106 23.10 9.42 -16.53
N GLN A 107 21.77 9.43 -16.70
CA GLN A 107 21.06 9.77 -17.95
C GLN A 107 20.27 11.07 -17.73
#